data_AF-A0A3A8J6I3-F1
#
_entry.id   AF-A0A3A8J6I3-F1
#
_cell.length_a   1.000
_cell.length_b   1.000
_cell.length_c   1.000
_cell.angle_alpha   90.00
_cell.angle_beta   90.00
_cell.angle_gamma   90.00
#
_symmetry.space_group_name_H-M   'P 1'
#
loop_
_entity.id
_entity.type
_entity.pdbx_description
1 polymer ?
#
loop_
_entity_poly.entity_id
_entity_poly.type
_entity_poly.pdbx_seq_one_letter_code
_entity_poly.pdbx_strand_id
1 'polypeptide(L)'
;MRPGDPSLAPDALAAEEKARVSERVQGIIDDRRARDRVDTGRIHPYFSKLRAKLERQMHAAPLFDMPSLPKQLLHSWADKAHRFGASGSPGAGPPTRAPPKPGELLAQRARNNPEFDRLRGQSQAGEELQSFANGVSSLKLVVTLELIQGPDGTLREVKLVSRSGNRAYDDYVLQSVPSALAKTPPPPPDALGVNADGIRTLWAVEGRVVYVRKASEMKGSDSAYLAAAAAVGLLAGGFEETTGEVYVIDVRNPHFECRSRLLRVY
;
A
#
# COMPACT_ATOMS: atom_id res chain seq x y z
N MET A 1 -32.76 -39.46 12.88
CA MET A 1 -33.07 -38.44 13.90
C MET A 1 -34.19 -38.98 14.79
N ARG A 2 -34.00 -39.03 16.11
CA ARG A 2 -35.00 -39.57 17.05
C ARG A 2 -35.76 -38.43 17.74
N PRO A 3 -37.08 -38.53 17.95
CA PRO A 3 -37.82 -37.58 18.78
C PRO A 3 -37.31 -37.63 20.23
N GLY A 4 -37.01 -36.48 20.83
CA GLY A 4 -36.56 -36.36 22.23
C GLY A 4 -35.05 -36.24 22.44
N ASP A 5 -34.27 -35.88 21.42
CA ASP A 5 -32.84 -35.62 21.57
C ASP A 5 -32.61 -34.36 22.45
N PRO A 6 -31.92 -34.46 23.61
CA PRO A 6 -31.70 -33.33 24.51
C PRO A 6 -30.85 -32.21 23.90
N SER A 7 -30.14 -32.49 22.80
CA SER A 7 -29.43 -31.48 22.00
C SER A 7 -30.37 -30.52 21.24
N LEU A 8 -31.65 -30.89 21.08
CA LEU A 8 -32.68 -30.09 20.40
C LEU A 8 -33.60 -29.34 21.38
N ALA A 9 -33.31 -29.39 22.69
CA ALA A 9 -34.03 -28.59 23.67
C ALA A 9 -33.81 -27.10 23.37
N PRO A 10 -34.85 -26.25 23.43
CA PRO A 10 -34.74 -24.83 23.07
C PRO A 10 -33.67 -24.09 23.88
N ASP A 11 -33.43 -24.50 25.14
CA ASP A 11 -32.38 -23.94 25.99
C ASP A 11 -30.95 -24.36 25.54
N ALA A 12 -30.78 -25.59 25.04
CA ALA A 12 -29.51 -26.08 24.52
C ALA A 12 -29.14 -25.37 23.21
N LEU A 13 -30.11 -25.18 22.32
CA LEU A 13 -29.95 -24.39 21.10
C LEU A 13 -29.64 -22.92 21.43
N ALA A 14 -30.36 -22.30 22.37
CA ALA A 14 -30.09 -20.92 22.79
C ALA A 14 -28.69 -20.75 23.40
N ALA A 15 -28.21 -21.74 24.16
CA ALA A 15 -26.85 -21.73 24.73
C ALA A 15 -25.77 -21.88 23.64
N GLU A 16 -25.97 -22.76 22.67
CA GLU A 16 -25.06 -22.94 21.53
C GLU A 16 -25.01 -21.68 20.65
N GLU A 17 -26.18 -21.09 20.36
CA GLU A 17 -26.25 -19.84 19.62
C GLU A 17 -25.59 -18.69 20.37
N LYS A 18 -25.80 -18.59 21.69
CA LYS A 18 -25.14 -17.59 22.53
C LYS A 18 -23.62 -17.78 22.51
N ALA A 19 -23.12 -19.02 22.59
CA ALA A 19 -21.68 -19.30 22.50
C ALA A 19 -21.11 -18.86 21.15
N ARG A 20 -21.75 -19.24 20.03
CA ARG A 20 -21.37 -18.86 18.67
C ARG A 20 -21.36 -17.33 18.47
N VAL A 21 -22.40 -16.66 18.98
CA VAL A 21 -22.48 -15.19 18.90
C VAL A 21 -21.40 -14.53 19.76
N SER A 22 -21.17 -15.03 20.96
CA SER A 22 -20.13 -14.50 21.86
C SER A 22 -18.74 -14.65 21.26
N GLU A 23 -18.42 -15.81 20.68
CA GLU A 23 -17.15 -16.05 19.98
C GLU A 23 -16.98 -15.10 18.80
N ARG A 24 -18.04 -14.91 18.00
CA ARG A 24 -18.01 -13.96 16.86
C ARG A 24 -17.80 -12.52 17.31
N VAL A 25 -18.48 -12.08 18.37
CA VAL A 25 -18.32 -10.74 18.93
C VAL A 25 -16.91 -10.55 19.47
N GLN A 26 -16.38 -11.55 20.18
CA GLN A 26 -15.02 -11.52 20.70
C GLN A 26 -13.99 -11.40 19.57
N GLY A 27 -14.15 -12.19 18.49
CA GLY A 27 -13.31 -12.10 17.31
C GLY A 27 -13.32 -10.72 16.66
N ILE A 28 -14.48 -10.04 16.61
CA ILE A 28 -14.59 -8.66 16.10
C ILE A 28 -13.85 -7.67 17.01
N ILE A 29 -13.96 -7.83 18.33
CA ILE A 29 -13.27 -6.97 19.31
C ILE A 29 -11.75 -7.14 19.17
N ASP A 30 -11.28 -8.37 19.04
CA ASP A 30 -9.85 -8.67 18.92
C ASP A 30 -9.28 -8.17 17.59
N ASP A 31 -10.03 -8.33 16.49
CA ASP A 31 -9.69 -7.73 15.19
C ASP A 31 -9.56 -6.20 15.27
N ARG A 32 -10.47 -5.55 15.99
CA ARG A 32 -10.45 -4.09 16.17
C ARG A 32 -9.24 -3.65 17.01
N ARG A 33 -8.99 -4.31 18.14
CA ARG A 33 -7.80 -4.05 18.97
C ARG A 33 -6.51 -4.26 18.18
N ALA A 34 -6.43 -5.34 17.40
CA ALA A 34 -5.27 -5.66 16.59
C ALA A 34 -4.98 -4.60 15.52
N ARG A 35 -6.04 -4.00 14.94
CA ARG A 35 -5.94 -2.87 14.04
C ARG A 35 -5.56 -1.57 14.75
N ASP A 36 -6.18 -1.27 15.89
CA ASP A 36 -5.93 -0.06 16.66
C ASP A 36 -4.45 0.04 17.10
N ARG A 37 -3.80 -1.09 17.40
CA ARG A 37 -2.35 -1.14 17.69
C ARG A 37 -1.50 -0.58 16.54
N VAL A 38 -1.91 -0.84 15.30
CA VAL A 38 -1.21 -0.36 14.09
C VAL A 38 -1.59 1.09 13.80
N ASP A 39 -2.89 1.41 13.84
CA ASP A 39 -3.42 2.73 13.48
C ASP A 39 -2.98 3.82 14.49
N THR A 40 -2.76 3.47 15.77
CA THR A 40 -2.21 4.40 16.78
C THR A 40 -0.71 4.68 16.63
N GLY A 41 -0.02 4.01 15.69
CA GLY A 41 1.40 4.23 15.39
C GLY A 41 2.37 3.77 16.48
N ARG A 42 1.88 3.17 17.56
CA ARG A 42 2.70 2.62 18.67
C ARG A 42 3.21 1.22 18.37
N ILE A 43 3.68 1.00 17.15
CA ILE A 43 4.22 -0.29 16.73
C ILE A 43 5.70 -0.38 17.10
N HIS A 44 6.10 -1.52 17.66
CA HIS A 44 7.50 -1.76 18.01
C HIS A 44 8.39 -1.73 16.74
N PRO A 45 9.63 -1.19 16.78
CA PRO A 45 10.53 -1.13 15.63
C PRO A 45 10.83 -2.47 14.95
N TYR A 46 10.58 -3.58 15.65
CA TYR A 46 10.62 -4.93 15.11
C TYR A 46 9.79 -5.07 13.82
N PHE A 47 8.56 -4.55 13.79
CA PHE A 47 7.71 -4.65 12.61
C PHE A 47 8.24 -3.84 11.43
N SER A 48 8.87 -2.69 11.68
CA SER A 48 9.54 -1.92 10.63
C SER A 48 10.72 -2.69 10.04
N LYS A 49 11.46 -3.46 10.85
CA LYS A 49 12.53 -4.34 10.36
C LYS A 49 11.98 -5.51 9.54
N LEU A 50 10.86 -6.10 9.93
CA LEU A 50 10.17 -7.12 9.14
C LEU A 50 9.72 -6.58 7.79
N ARG A 51 9.08 -5.41 7.79
CA ARG A 51 8.69 -4.69 6.57
C ARG A 51 9.88 -4.49 5.63
N ALA A 52 10.99 -3.97 6.16
CA ALA A 52 12.19 -3.72 5.36
C ALA A 52 12.78 -5.00 4.75
N LYS A 53 12.69 -6.14 5.46
CA LYS A 53 13.10 -7.44 4.91
C LYS A 53 12.20 -7.90 3.77
N LEU A 54 10.88 -7.79 3.94
CA LEU A 54 9.90 -8.11 2.91
C LEU A 54 10.15 -7.26 1.65
N GLU A 55 10.25 -5.94 1.81
CA GLU A 55 10.48 -5.01 0.70
C GLU A 55 11.83 -5.26 0.02
N ARG A 56 12.89 -5.57 0.77
CA ARG A 56 14.21 -5.92 0.20
C ARG A 56 14.17 -7.18 -0.65
N GLN A 57 13.48 -8.22 -0.19
CA GLN A 57 13.34 -9.46 -0.96
C GLN A 57 12.57 -9.24 -2.26
N MET A 58 11.61 -8.31 -2.27
CA MET A 58 10.75 -8.01 -3.41
C MET A 58 11.21 -6.78 -4.21
N HIS A 59 12.43 -6.29 -3.99
CA HIS A 59 12.93 -5.06 -4.63
C HIS A 59 13.12 -5.23 -6.15
N ALA A 60 13.46 -6.43 -6.60
CA ALA A 60 13.65 -6.77 -8.02
C ALA A 60 12.47 -7.59 -8.57
N ALA A 61 11.24 -7.19 -8.24
CA ALA A 61 10.06 -7.86 -8.74
C ALA A 61 9.93 -7.73 -10.27
N PRO A 62 9.50 -8.79 -10.98
CA PRO A 62 9.24 -8.69 -12.41
C PRO A 62 8.04 -7.77 -12.67
N LEU A 63 7.91 -7.31 -13.91
CA LEU A 63 6.68 -6.64 -14.33
C LEU A 63 5.56 -7.68 -14.44
N PHE A 64 4.45 -7.42 -13.76
CA PHE A 64 3.24 -8.22 -13.85
C PHE A 64 2.28 -7.64 -14.88
N ASP A 65 1.43 -8.50 -15.44
CA ASP A 65 0.43 -8.06 -16.39
C ASP A 65 -0.56 -7.10 -15.71
N MET A 66 -0.64 -5.88 -16.26
CA MET A 66 -1.43 -4.78 -15.74
C MET A 66 -2.21 -4.17 -16.91
N PRO A 67 -3.39 -3.56 -16.66
CA PRO A 67 -4.13 -2.89 -17.71
C PRO A 67 -3.27 -1.88 -18.47
N SER A 68 -3.56 -1.64 -19.75
CA SER A 68 -2.78 -0.71 -20.57
C SER A 68 -2.71 0.69 -19.94
N LEU A 69 -1.63 1.44 -20.23
CA LEU A 69 -1.39 2.77 -19.66
C LEU A 69 -2.60 3.72 -19.76
N PRO A 70 -3.35 3.80 -20.88
CA PRO A 70 -4.58 4.60 -20.95
C PRO A 70 -5.67 4.15 -19.95
N LYS A 71 -5.82 2.84 -19.75
CA LYS A 71 -6.76 2.30 -18.75
C LYS A 71 -6.31 2.62 -17.34
N GLN A 72 -5.01 2.57 -17.06
CA GLN A 72 -4.47 2.94 -15.74
C GLN A 72 -4.68 4.44 -15.45
N LEU A 73 -4.49 5.32 -16.44
CA LEU A 73 -4.79 6.75 -16.32
C LEU A 73 -6.28 7.01 -16.10
N LEU A 74 -7.16 6.29 -16.80
CA LEU A 74 -8.60 6.42 -16.60
C LEU A 74 -9.01 6.00 -15.18
N HIS A 75 -8.46 4.89 -14.68
CA HIS A 75 -8.70 4.43 -13.31
C HIS A 75 -8.17 5.44 -12.28
N SER A 76 -6.97 5.98 -12.50
CA SER A 76 -6.38 6.95 -11.58
C SER A 76 -7.22 8.22 -11.47
N TRP A 77 -7.78 8.68 -12.60
CA TRP A 77 -8.69 9.80 -12.65
C TRP A 77 -10.04 9.48 -11.98
N ALA A 78 -10.63 8.31 -12.29
CA ALA A 78 -11.91 7.89 -11.72
C ALA A 78 -11.84 7.74 -10.18
N ASP A 79 -10.79 7.12 -9.65
CA ASP A 79 -10.56 6.99 -8.21
C ASP A 79 -10.47 8.36 -7.52
N LYS A 80 -9.81 9.32 -8.15
CA LYS A 80 -9.70 10.69 -7.62
C LYS A 80 -11.02 11.43 -7.68
N ALA A 81 -11.76 11.30 -8.79
CA ALA A 81 -13.09 11.87 -8.92
C ALA A 81 -14.04 11.33 -7.84
N HIS A 82 -13.98 10.03 -7.56
CA HIS A 82 -14.75 9.41 -6.48
C HIS A 82 -14.36 9.97 -5.11
N ARG A 83 -13.06 10.09 -4.81
CA ARG A 83 -12.57 10.66 -3.53
C ARG A 83 -12.95 12.13 -3.36
N PHE A 84 -12.87 12.91 -4.43
CA PHE A 84 -13.31 14.30 -4.44
C PHE A 84 -14.82 14.40 -4.17
N GLY A 85 -15.63 13.57 -4.82
CA GLY A 85 -17.07 13.50 -4.56
C GLY A 85 -17.41 13.08 -3.13
N ALA A 86 -16.59 12.21 -2.52
CA ALA A 86 -16.81 11.72 -1.16
C ALA A 86 -16.31 12.68 -0.05
N SER A 87 -15.24 13.44 -0.30
CA SER A 87 -14.54 14.21 0.75
C SER A 87 -14.41 15.70 0.48
N GLY A 88 -14.83 16.19 -0.69
CA GLY A 88 -14.63 17.57 -1.12
C GLY A 88 -13.17 17.97 -1.36
N SER A 89 -12.22 17.03 -1.19
CA SER A 89 -10.78 17.23 -1.40
C SER A 89 -10.20 16.08 -2.24
N PRO A 90 -9.30 16.36 -3.20
CA PRO A 90 -8.64 15.31 -3.99
C PRO A 90 -7.55 14.55 -3.21
N GLY A 91 -7.19 15.00 -2.00
CA GLY A 91 -6.17 14.38 -1.15
C GLY A 91 -6.76 13.50 -0.04
N ALA A 92 -6.41 12.21 -0.02
CA ALA A 92 -6.81 11.30 1.04
C ALA A 92 -5.82 11.37 2.22
N GLY A 93 -6.31 11.78 3.39
CA GLY A 93 -5.65 11.60 4.69
C GLY A 93 -5.91 12.74 5.66
N PRO A 94 -5.97 12.49 6.99
CA PRO A 94 -5.90 13.57 7.98
C PRO A 94 -4.62 14.38 7.72
N PRO A 95 -4.60 15.68 8.06
CA PRO A 95 -3.52 16.59 7.66
C PRO A 95 -2.22 16.18 8.35
N THR A 96 -1.49 15.23 7.77
CA THR A 96 -0.05 15.22 7.91
C THR A 96 0.42 16.54 7.32
N ARG A 97 1.27 17.23 8.08
CA ARG A 97 1.94 18.50 7.80
C ARG A 97 2.88 18.37 6.59
N ALA A 98 2.40 17.83 5.48
CA ALA A 98 3.08 17.85 4.21
C ALA A 98 3.08 19.30 3.74
N PRO A 99 4.20 19.80 3.19
CA PRO A 99 4.23 21.13 2.61
C PRO A 99 3.14 21.23 1.53
N PRO A 100 2.41 22.37 1.46
CA PRO A 100 1.37 22.56 0.48
C PRO A 100 1.95 22.39 -0.92
N LYS A 101 1.21 21.69 -1.78
CA LYS A 101 1.69 21.42 -3.13
C LYS A 101 1.78 22.72 -3.95
N PRO A 102 2.63 22.80 -4.98
CA PRO A 102 2.73 23.99 -5.84
C PRO A 102 1.38 24.51 -6.36
N GLY A 103 0.46 23.62 -6.75
CA GLY A 103 -0.88 23.95 -7.21
C GLY A 103 -1.78 24.51 -6.10
N GLU A 104 -1.60 24.06 -4.85
CA GLU A 104 -2.31 24.60 -3.68
C GLU A 104 -1.78 25.99 -3.30
N LEU A 105 -0.46 26.19 -3.37
CA LEU A 105 0.17 27.49 -3.15
C LEU A 105 -0.27 28.51 -4.20
N LEU A 106 -0.35 28.09 -5.47
CA LEU A 106 -0.88 28.90 -6.56
C LEU A 106 -2.37 29.20 -6.33
N ALA A 107 -3.19 28.22 -5.96
CA ALA A 107 -4.60 28.42 -5.64
C ALA A 107 -4.81 29.40 -4.48
N GLN A 108 -3.94 29.40 -3.47
CA GLN A 108 -3.97 30.34 -2.35
C GLN A 108 -3.62 31.78 -2.78
N ARG A 109 -2.61 31.96 -3.65
CA ARG A 109 -2.21 33.28 -4.16
C ARG A 109 -3.15 33.86 -5.24
N ALA A 110 -3.85 33.00 -5.97
CA ALA A 110 -4.49 33.36 -7.23
C ALA A 110 -6.02 33.48 -7.19
N ARG A 111 -6.64 33.65 -6.01
CA ARG A 111 -8.09 33.81 -5.95
C ARG A 111 -8.51 35.00 -6.84
N ASN A 112 -9.27 34.70 -7.90
CA ASN A 112 -9.87 35.65 -8.85
C ASN A 112 -8.95 36.26 -9.93
N ASN A 113 -7.88 35.58 -10.36
CA ASN A 113 -7.11 36.02 -11.53
C ASN A 113 -7.09 34.96 -12.67
N PRO A 114 -7.65 35.26 -13.85
CA PRO A 114 -7.76 34.32 -14.96
C PRO A 114 -6.41 33.89 -15.57
N GLU A 115 -5.35 34.70 -15.47
CA GLU A 115 -4.01 34.27 -15.94
C GLU A 115 -3.41 33.18 -15.04
N PHE A 116 -3.69 33.25 -13.74
CA PHE A 116 -3.23 32.24 -12.79
C PHE A 116 -4.07 30.96 -12.83
N ASP A 117 -5.28 30.98 -13.40
CA ASP A 117 -6.08 29.77 -13.57
C ASP A 117 -5.43 28.80 -14.57
N ARG A 118 -4.79 29.32 -15.62
CA ARG A 118 -4.02 28.50 -16.58
C ARG A 118 -2.78 27.89 -15.92
N LEU A 119 -2.02 28.70 -15.15
CA LEU A 119 -0.85 28.22 -14.41
C LEU A 119 -1.23 27.20 -13.33
N ARG A 120 -2.36 27.42 -12.63
CA ARG A 120 -2.91 26.47 -11.66
C ARG A 120 -3.28 25.15 -12.32
N GLY A 121 -3.99 25.19 -13.46
CA GLY A 121 -4.35 24.00 -14.22
C GLY A 121 -3.14 23.21 -14.69
N GLN A 122 -2.09 23.89 -15.18
CA GLN A 122 -0.83 23.25 -15.57
C GLN A 122 -0.10 22.62 -14.38
N SER A 123 -0.03 23.32 -13.24
CA SER A 123 0.60 22.81 -12.01
C SER A 123 -0.12 21.57 -11.49
N GLN A 124 -1.45 21.61 -11.43
CA GLN A 124 -2.26 20.47 -10.99
C GLN A 124 -2.10 19.27 -11.95
N ALA A 125 -2.13 19.50 -13.27
CA ALA A 125 -1.88 18.44 -14.24
C ALA A 125 -0.48 17.81 -14.08
N GLY A 126 0.54 18.62 -13.78
CA GLY A 126 1.90 18.15 -13.48
C GLY A 126 1.97 17.27 -12.23
N GLU A 127 1.36 17.72 -11.13
CA GLU A 127 1.28 16.94 -9.87
C GLU A 127 0.54 15.61 -10.04
N GLU A 128 -0.53 15.63 -10.83
CA GLU A 128 -1.35 14.47 -11.15
C GLU A 128 -0.55 13.44 -11.92
N LEU A 129 0.14 13.89 -12.96
CA LEU A 129 1.03 13.05 -13.76
C LEU A 129 2.18 12.49 -12.92
N GLN A 130 2.78 13.31 -12.04
CA GLN A 130 3.83 12.86 -11.14
C GLN A 130 3.32 11.81 -10.14
N SER A 131 2.10 11.99 -9.62
CA SER A 131 1.46 11.02 -8.74
C SER A 131 1.17 9.69 -9.46
N PHE A 132 0.77 9.77 -10.73
CA PHE A 132 0.60 8.60 -11.58
C PHE A 132 1.94 7.90 -11.85
N ALA A 133 2.96 8.66 -12.26
CA ALA A 133 4.28 8.12 -12.60
C ALA A 133 4.94 7.43 -11.39
N ASN A 134 4.75 7.97 -10.19
CA ASN A 134 5.19 7.35 -8.93
C ASN A 134 4.35 6.12 -8.50
N GLY A 135 3.39 5.67 -9.32
CA GLY A 135 2.47 4.58 -9.00
C GLY A 135 1.55 4.85 -7.80
N VAL A 136 1.42 6.11 -7.36
CA VAL A 136 0.57 6.47 -6.20
C VAL A 136 -0.90 6.44 -6.60
N SER A 137 -1.20 6.83 -7.83
CA SER A 137 -2.55 6.91 -8.38
C SER A 137 -2.89 5.79 -9.38
N SER A 138 -1.95 4.91 -9.73
CA SER A 138 -2.21 3.79 -10.64
C SER A 138 -2.97 2.66 -9.96
N LEU A 139 -3.51 1.74 -10.76
CA LEU A 139 -3.97 0.43 -10.29
C LEU A 139 -2.86 -0.23 -9.45
N LYS A 140 -3.25 -0.79 -8.31
CA LYS A 140 -2.36 -1.48 -7.38
C LYS A 140 -2.80 -2.93 -7.25
N LEU A 141 -1.85 -3.84 -7.28
CA LEU A 141 -2.08 -5.24 -6.92
C LEU A 141 -1.89 -5.37 -5.41
N VAL A 142 -2.90 -5.87 -4.69
CA VAL A 142 -2.82 -5.99 -3.23
C VAL A 142 -3.08 -7.43 -2.83
N VAL A 143 -2.08 -8.07 -2.23
CA VAL A 143 -2.21 -9.39 -1.62
C VAL A 143 -2.25 -9.20 -0.11
N THR A 144 -3.24 -9.79 0.56
CA THR A 144 -3.29 -9.79 2.02
C THR A 144 -2.89 -11.15 2.56
N LEU A 145 -1.89 -11.16 3.44
CA LEU A 145 -1.34 -12.36 4.05
C LEU A 145 -1.41 -12.28 5.56
N GLU A 146 -1.71 -13.41 6.18
CA GLU A 146 -1.56 -13.64 7.60
C GLU A 146 -0.28 -14.45 7.84
N LEU A 147 0.59 -13.93 8.70
CA LEU A 147 1.88 -14.51 9.03
C LEU A 147 1.88 -14.92 10.49
N ILE A 148 2.21 -16.18 10.75
CA ILE A 148 2.37 -16.72 12.10
C ILE A 148 3.84 -17.04 12.31
N GLN A 149 4.46 -16.34 13.26
CA GLN A 149 5.84 -16.56 13.66
C GLN A 149 5.88 -17.21 15.04
N GLY A 150 6.80 -18.14 15.25
CA GLY A 150 7.08 -18.74 16.55
C GLY A 150 7.79 -17.80 17.51
N PRO A 151 7.92 -18.20 18.79
CA PRO A 151 8.62 -17.41 19.81
C PRO A 151 10.14 -17.32 19.56
N ASP A 152 10.69 -18.22 18.74
CA ASP A 152 12.07 -18.22 18.25
C ASP A 152 12.27 -17.31 17.01
N GLY A 153 11.19 -16.69 16.52
CA GLY A 153 11.21 -15.86 15.32
C GLY A 153 11.13 -16.64 14.01
N THR A 154 10.92 -17.97 14.05
CA THR A 154 10.73 -18.77 12.83
C THR A 154 9.35 -18.51 12.23
N LEU A 155 9.27 -18.36 10.91
CA LEU A 155 7.99 -18.29 10.22
C LEU A 155 7.38 -19.70 10.16
N ARG A 156 6.26 -19.90 10.87
CA ARG A 156 5.55 -21.19 10.94
C ARG A 156 4.54 -21.34 9.81
N GLU A 157 3.77 -20.28 9.56
CA GLU A 157 2.69 -20.32 8.57
C GLU A 157 2.56 -19.00 7.83
N VAL A 158 2.21 -19.12 6.54
CA VAL A 158 1.81 -18.02 5.66
C VAL A 158 0.47 -18.38 5.06
N LYS A 159 -0.57 -17.64 5.47
CA LYS A 159 -1.94 -17.86 5.01
C LYS A 159 -2.37 -16.72 4.09
N LEU A 160 -2.83 -17.08 2.90
CA LEU A 160 -3.41 -16.14 1.95
C LEU A 160 -4.82 -15.75 2.39
N VAL A 161 -5.01 -14.48 2.76
CA VAL A 161 -6.30 -13.94 3.20
C VAL A 161 -7.07 -13.32 2.04
N SER A 162 -6.38 -12.60 1.16
CA SER A 162 -6.99 -12.00 -0.04
C SER A 162 -6.01 -11.95 -1.19
N ARG A 163 -6.53 -12.18 -2.40
CA ARG A 163 -5.80 -12.19 -3.67
C ARG A 163 -5.85 -10.83 -4.35
N SER A 164 -4.82 -10.52 -5.12
CA SER A 164 -4.74 -9.26 -5.88
C SER A 164 -5.59 -9.23 -7.14
N GLY A 165 -6.07 -10.40 -7.59
CA GLY A 165 -6.70 -10.57 -8.90
C GLY A 165 -5.68 -10.87 -10.02
N ASN A 166 -4.38 -10.76 -9.76
CA ASN A 166 -3.33 -11.22 -10.65
C ASN A 166 -2.62 -12.44 -10.05
N ARG A 167 -2.84 -13.62 -10.65
CA ARG A 167 -2.30 -14.89 -10.14
C ARG A 167 -0.76 -14.91 -10.13
N ALA A 168 -0.11 -14.36 -11.15
CA ALA A 168 1.36 -14.36 -11.22
C ALA A 168 1.96 -13.52 -10.08
N TYR A 169 1.31 -12.41 -9.73
CA TYR A 169 1.72 -11.60 -8.58
C TYR A 169 1.44 -12.31 -7.25
N ASP A 170 0.26 -12.92 -7.09
CA ASP A 170 -0.08 -13.69 -5.89
C ASP A 170 0.95 -14.81 -5.64
N ASP A 171 1.31 -15.57 -6.68
CA ASP A 171 2.27 -16.66 -6.61
C ASP A 171 3.69 -16.14 -6.30
N TYR A 172 4.11 -15.02 -6.90
CA TYR A 172 5.39 -14.38 -6.61
C TYR A 172 5.50 -13.95 -5.14
N VAL A 173 4.46 -13.33 -4.61
CA VAL A 173 4.41 -12.88 -3.20
C VAL A 173 4.50 -14.08 -2.26
N LEU A 174 3.73 -15.15 -2.52
CA LEU A 174 3.73 -16.37 -1.71
C LEU A 174 5.07 -17.11 -1.71
N GLN A 175 5.84 -17.03 -2.80
CA GLN A 175 7.19 -17.59 -2.88
C GLN A 175 8.23 -16.72 -2.19
N SER A 176 8.05 -15.39 -2.25
CA SER A 176 9.03 -14.43 -1.74
C SER A 176 8.97 -14.28 -0.21
N VAL A 177 7.77 -14.31 0.37
CA VAL A 177 7.55 -14.04 1.81
C VAL A 177 8.25 -15.05 2.73
N PRO A 178 8.14 -16.38 2.52
CA PRO A 178 8.85 -17.36 3.34
C PRO A 178 10.36 -17.14 3.32
N SER A 179 10.93 -16.88 2.14
CA SER A 179 12.36 -16.64 1.97
C SER A 179 12.82 -15.37 2.68
N ALA A 180 12.04 -14.29 2.63
CA ALA A 180 12.32 -13.03 3.34
C ALA A 180 12.36 -13.21 4.87
N LEU A 181 11.54 -14.10 5.40
CA LEU A 181 11.31 -14.27 6.83
C LEU A 181 11.92 -15.57 7.39
N ALA A 182 12.67 -16.33 6.58
CA ALA A 182 13.30 -17.58 7.00
C ALA A 182 14.29 -17.40 8.17
N LYS A 183 14.90 -16.21 8.29
CA LYS A 183 15.81 -15.84 9.38
C LYS A 183 15.41 -14.49 9.97
N THR A 184 14.43 -14.50 10.86
CA THR A 184 14.02 -13.32 11.64
C THR A 184 14.41 -13.47 13.10
N PRO A 185 14.83 -12.38 13.76
CA PRO A 185 15.08 -12.43 15.19
C PRO A 185 13.78 -12.76 15.93
N PRO A 186 13.86 -13.36 17.13
CA PRO A 186 12.71 -13.57 17.99
C PRO A 186 11.88 -12.29 18.17
N PRO A 187 10.54 -12.41 18.24
CA PRO A 187 9.69 -11.28 18.56
C PRO A 187 10.03 -10.74 19.97
N PRO A 188 10.24 -9.42 20.14
CA PRO A 188 10.56 -8.84 21.44
C PRO A 188 9.40 -9.02 22.44
N PRO A 189 9.67 -9.34 23.72
CA PRO A 189 8.62 -9.61 24.70
C PRO A 189 7.80 -8.37 25.07
N ASP A 190 8.32 -7.17 24.82
CA ASP A 190 7.67 -5.88 25.02
C ASP A 190 6.83 -5.42 23.82
N ALA A 191 6.92 -6.12 22.68
CA ALA A 191 6.11 -5.80 21.52
C ALA A 191 4.65 -6.23 21.74
N LEU A 192 3.72 -5.30 21.55
CA LEU A 192 2.29 -5.57 21.68
C LEU A 192 1.84 -6.66 20.69
N GLY A 193 1.07 -7.65 21.18
CA GLY A 193 0.59 -8.80 20.40
C GLY A 193 1.58 -9.97 20.29
N VAL A 194 2.68 -9.94 21.05
CA VAL A 194 3.51 -11.13 21.24
C VAL A 194 2.89 -11.99 22.33
N ASN A 195 2.62 -13.26 21.99
CA ASN A 195 2.09 -14.27 22.89
C ASN A 195 3.16 -15.35 23.14
N ALA A 196 2.92 -16.24 24.12
CA ALA A 196 3.84 -17.34 24.43
C ALA A 196 4.12 -18.25 23.23
N ASP A 197 3.11 -18.45 22.37
CA ASP A 197 3.21 -19.28 21.16
C ASP A 197 3.83 -18.55 19.96
N GLY A 198 4.16 -17.25 20.12
CA GLY A 198 4.74 -16.40 19.10
C GLY A 198 3.82 -15.22 18.73
N ILE A 199 3.87 -14.79 17.48
CA ILE A 199 3.16 -13.60 17.01
C ILE A 199 2.40 -13.86 15.72
N ARG A 200 1.18 -13.32 15.64
CA ARG A 200 0.31 -13.38 14.46
C ARG A 200 0.09 -11.98 13.92
N THR A 201 0.40 -11.79 12.64
CA THR A 201 0.34 -10.48 11.99
C THR A 201 -0.37 -10.56 10.65
N LEU A 202 -1.08 -9.50 10.29
CA LEU A 202 -1.73 -9.36 8.99
C LEU A 202 -1.02 -8.28 8.18
N TRP A 203 -0.63 -8.60 6.95
CA TRP A 203 0.13 -7.74 6.05
C TRP A 203 -0.57 -7.58 4.71
N ALA A 204 -0.53 -6.37 4.16
CA ALA A 204 -0.82 -6.10 2.76
C ALA A 204 0.49 -5.91 1.99
N VAL A 205 0.67 -6.68 0.92
CA VAL A 205 1.77 -6.52 -0.03
C VAL A 205 1.22 -5.82 -1.27
N GLU A 206 1.52 -4.54 -1.39
CA GLU A 206 1.05 -3.65 -2.44
C GLU A 206 2.10 -3.57 -3.56
N GLY A 207 1.71 -3.94 -4.77
CA GLY A 207 2.53 -3.91 -5.96
C GLY A 207 2.03 -2.84 -6.92
N ARG A 208 2.95 -2.03 -7.44
CA ARG A 208 2.62 -0.93 -8.35
C ARG A 208 3.67 -0.76 -9.44
N VAL A 209 3.23 -0.29 -10.59
CA VAL A 209 4.12 0.10 -11.69
C VAL A 209 4.56 1.54 -11.46
N VAL A 210 5.86 1.76 -11.55
CA VAL A 210 6.50 3.07 -11.42
C VAL A 210 7.19 3.39 -12.74
N TYR A 211 6.93 4.59 -13.23
CA TYR A 211 7.43 5.12 -14.51
C TYR A 211 8.49 6.20 -14.30
N VAL A 212 9.09 6.28 -13.13
CA VAL A 212 10.04 7.33 -12.77
C VAL A 212 11.44 6.75 -12.74
N ARG A 213 12.40 7.48 -13.32
CA ARG A 213 13.81 7.11 -13.37
C ARG A 213 14.68 8.31 -13.00
N LYS A 214 15.85 8.06 -12.42
CA LYS A 214 16.82 9.13 -12.16
C LYS A 214 17.42 9.62 -13.47
N ALA A 215 17.46 10.93 -13.67
CA ALA A 215 18.09 11.56 -14.84
C ALA A 215 19.57 11.15 -14.96
N SER A 216 20.27 10.99 -13.83
CA SER A 216 21.68 10.55 -13.79
C SER A 216 21.90 9.13 -14.34
N GLU A 217 20.86 8.29 -14.38
CA GLU A 217 20.93 6.94 -14.92
C GLU A 217 20.64 6.88 -16.42
N MET A 218 20.16 7.98 -17.02
CA MET A 218 19.80 8.07 -18.43
C MET A 218 21.04 8.46 -19.26
N LYS A 219 21.38 7.67 -20.29
CA LYS A 219 22.62 7.86 -21.09
C LYS A 219 22.35 7.74 -22.59
N GLY A 220 23.09 8.48 -23.40
CA GLY A 220 23.10 8.32 -24.86
C GLY A 220 21.78 8.69 -25.54
N SER A 221 21.08 7.70 -26.11
CA SER A 221 19.81 7.85 -26.85
C SER A 221 18.66 8.43 -26.01
N ASP A 222 18.84 8.49 -24.69
CA ASP A 222 17.91 9.14 -23.77
C ASP A 222 17.92 10.67 -23.86
N SER A 223 18.92 11.30 -24.47
CA SER A 223 19.01 12.76 -24.62
C SER A 223 17.87 13.36 -25.46
N ALA A 224 17.50 12.70 -26.57
CA ALA A 224 16.37 13.11 -27.40
C ALA A 224 15.03 12.95 -26.65
N TYR A 225 14.91 11.90 -25.84
CA TYR A 225 13.74 11.69 -24.98
C TYR A 225 13.65 12.75 -23.88
N LEU A 226 14.78 13.07 -23.23
CA LEU A 226 14.86 14.14 -22.23
C LEU A 226 14.50 15.50 -22.83
N ALA A 227 15.00 15.82 -24.03
CA ALA A 227 14.67 17.05 -24.73
C ALA A 227 13.17 17.11 -25.10
N ALA A 228 12.60 16.00 -25.59
CA ALA A 228 11.17 15.91 -25.87
C ALA A 228 10.34 16.04 -24.59
N ALA A 229 10.69 15.31 -23.53
CA ALA A 229 10.04 15.36 -22.23
C ALA A 229 10.11 16.77 -21.61
N ALA A 230 11.22 17.48 -21.78
CA ALA A 230 11.37 18.89 -21.39
C ALA A 230 10.41 19.80 -22.15
N ALA A 231 10.37 19.64 -23.48
CA ALA A 231 9.53 20.46 -24.35
C ALA A 231 8.03 20.31 -24.05
N VAL A 232 7.60 19.12 -23.58
CA VAL A 232 6.20 18.86 -23.19
C VAL A 232 5.94 18.97 -21.68
N GLY A 233 6.90 19.46 -20.88
CA GLY A 233 6.73 19.67 -19.44
C GLY A 233 6.68 18.39 -18.59
N LEU A 234 7.11 17.25 -19.14
CA LEU A 234 7.20 15.95 -18.46
C LEU A 234 8.47 15.79 -17.60
N LEU A 235 9.34 16.81 -17.58
CA LEU A 235 10.42 16.91 -16.58
C LEU A 235 9.91 17.16 -15.15
N ALA A 236 8.60 17.12 -14.94
CA ALA A 236 7.93 17.13 -13.63
C ALA A 236 8.24 15.87 -12.78
N GLY A 237 9.43 15.30 -12.87
CA GLY A 237 9.90 14.42 -11.81
C GLY A 237 10.53 15.26 -10.71
N GLY A 238 10.27 14.86 -9.47
CA GLY A 238 10.63 15.64 -8.30
C GLY A 238 12.12 15.96 -8.31
N PHE A 239 12.45 17.15 -7.83
CA PHE A 239 13.80 17.43 -7.39
C PHE A 239 13.89 17.00 -5.94
N GLU A 240 14.74 16.01 -5.66
CA GLU A 240 15.05 15.68 -4.27
C GLU A 240 16.06 16.70 -3.76
N GLU A 241 15.58 17.63 -2.92
CA GLU A 241 16.35 18.79 -2.46
C GLU A 241 17.57 18.39 -1.61
N THR A 242 17.54 17.20 -0.99
CA THR A 242 18.64 16.72 -0.16
C THR A 242 19.75 16.02 -0.96
N THR A 243 19.43 15.37 -2.07
CA THR A 243 20.40 14.61 -2.89
C THR A 243 20.75 15.32 -4.19
N GLY A 244 19.99 16.33 -4.60
CA GLY A 244 20.12 17.00 -5.89
C GLY A 244 19.67 16.12 -7.06
N GLU A 245 19.01 14.99 -6.80
CA GLU A 245 18.58 14.07 -7.85
C GLU A 245 17.34 14.60 -8.57
N VAL A 246 17.43 14.66 -9.90
CA VAL A 246 16.29 14.95 -10.77
C VAL A 246 15.70 13.62 -11.23
N TYR A 247 14.42 13.44 -10.95
CA TYR A 247 13.66 12.33 -11.47
C TYR A 247 12.99 12.71 -12.80
N VAL A 248 12.78 11.75 -13.69
CA VAL A 248 12.12 11.93 -14.98
C VAL A 248 11.11 10.83 -15.19
N ILE A 249 9.97 11.17 -15.78
CA ILE A 249 8.97 10.18 -16.18
C ILE A 249 9.48 9.50 -17.45
N ASP A 250 9.83 8.21 -17.36
CA ASP A 250 10.24 7.35 -18.47
C ASP A 250 9.23 6.20 -18.64
N VAL A 251 8.25 6.40 -19.52
CA VAL A 251 7.23 5.38 -19.81
C VAL A 251 7.79 4.15 -20.53
N ARG A 252 9.00 4.22 -21.08
CA ARG A 252 9.63 3.13 -21.83
C ARG A 252 10.29 2.10 -20.92
N ASN A 253 10.66 2.50 -19.70
CA ASN A 253 11.32 1.66 -18.72
C ASN A 253 10.51 1.62 -17.41
N PRO A 254 9.29 1.04 -17.42
CA PRO A 254 8.55 0.81 -16.19
C PRO A 254 9.31 -0.18 -15.30
N HIS A 255 9.27 0.04 -14.00
CA HIS A 255 9.70 -0.95 -13.01
C HIS A 255 8.57 -1.22 -12.02
N PHE A 256 8.61 -2.39 -11.39
CA PHE A 256 7.62 -2.78 -10.40
C PHE A 256 8.16 -2.54 -8.99
N GLU A 257 7.40 -1.84 -8.16
CA GLU A 257 7.74 -1.59 -6.76
C GLU A 257 6.75 -2.32 -5.85
N CYS A 258 7.28 -3.14 -4.95
CA CYS A 258 6.51 -3.81 -3.90
C CYS A 258 6.69 -3.06 -2.57
N ARG A 259 5.59 -2.72 -1.92
CA ARG A 259 5.55 -2.13 -0.58
C ARG A 259 4.77 -3.02 0.36
N SER A 260 5.28 -3.21 1.57
CA SER A 260 4.62 -4.04 2.58
C SER A 260 4.03 -3.13 3.66
N ARG A 261 2.75 -3.32 3.97
CA ARG A 261 2.04 -2.56 5.00
C ARG A 261 1.48 -3.51 6.05
N LEU A 262 1.88 -3.29 7.30
CA LEU A 262 1.28 -3.97 8.43
C LEU A 262 -0.17 -3.47 8.60
N LEU A 263 -1.11 -4.39 8.74
CA LEU A 263 -2.54 -4.10 8.92
C LEU A 263 -2.99 -4.35 10.35
N ARG A 264 -2.56 -5.47 10.94
CA ARG A 264 -2.99 -5.92 12.26
C ARG A 264 -1.89 -6.71 12.96
N VAL A 265 -1.86 -6.60 14.27
CA VAL A 265 -1.04 -7.44 15.16
C VAL A 265 -1.95 -8.01 16.23
N TYR A 266 -2.07 -9.34 16.28
CA TYR A 266 -3.02 -10.06 17.14
C TYR A 266 -2.46 -10.38 18.52
#